data_AF-A0A8H0CZT5-F1
#
_entry.id   AF-A0A8H0CZT5-F1
#
_cell.length_a   1.000
_cell.length_b   1.000
_cell.length_c   1.000
_cell.angle_alpha   90.00
_cell.angle_beta   90.00
_cell.angle_gamma   90.00
#
_symmetry.space_group_name_H-M   'P 1'
#
loop_
_entity.id
_entity.type
_entity.pdbx_description
1 polymer ?
#
loop_
_entity_poly.entity_id
_entity_poly.type
_entity_poly.pdbx_seq_one_letter_code
_entity_poly.pdbx_strand_id
1 'polypeptide(L)'
;YAYFQRMLFGTSKLVTEYINRGEGYDKVRKVYSVNIVYFSLGSGKDIVYHGKTEFRGIHQGDVLELTPFQKQTFKVDSVSQLYPEYYILKVNDFNQVARSPLEEWIYYMNTGDIPDGATAPGLDEARQRLKLDKMTKEELSAYYRHLDNIVILRDNIYTERAEGRAEGRAEGRAEGRAEGRAEGHAEGRAEGLMEGRMEEKREMVHNMKSLNIPLDTISQVTGLSIEEIKSL
;
A
#
# COMPACT_ATOMS: atom_id res chain seq x y z
N TYR A 1 31.98 -25.54 -35.41
CA TYR A 1 32.55 -24.80 -36.55
C TYR A 1 31.63 -23.68 -37.05
N ALA A 2 30.32 -23.87 -37.21
CA ALA A 2 29.41 -22.85 -37.78
C ALA A 2 28.50 -22.11 -36.76
N TYR A 3 28.89 -22.02 -35.48
CA TYR A 3 27.98 -21.49 -34.45
C TYR A 3 27.76 -19.98 -34.57
N PHE A 4 28.79 -19.20 -34.89
CA PHE A 4 28.64 -17.76 -35.17
C PHE A 4 27.70 -17.50 -36.35
N GLN A 5 27.78 -18.31 -37.40
CA GLN A 5 26.87 -18.24 -38.55
C GLN A 5 25.44 -18.60 -38.15
N ARG A 6 25.25 -19.57 -37.24
CA ARG A 6 23.93 -19.89 -36.68
C ARG A 6 23.36 -18.73 -35.85
N MET A 7 24.19 -18.06 -35.04
CA MET A 7 23.78 -16.87 -34.28
C MET A 7 23.29 -15.76 -35.21
N LEU A 8 24.08 -15.45 -36.25
CA LEU A 8 23.74 -14.47 -37.28
C LEU A 8 22.45 -14.86 -38.02
N PHE A 9 22.33 -16.11 -38.46
CA PHE A 9 21.14 -16.58 -39.16
C PHE A 9 19.89 -16.45 -38.29
N GLY A 10 19.96 -16.81 -37.01
CA GLY A 10 18.85 -16.73 -36.07
C GLY A 10 18.36 -15.30 -35.86
N THR A 11 19.27 -14.35 -35.66
CA THR A 11 18.90 -12.93 -35.50
C THR A 11 18.35 -12.33 -36.78
N SER A 12 18.99 -12.58 -37.93
CA SER A 12 18.50 -12.10 -39.22
C SER A 12 17.10 -12.64 -39.53
N LYS A 13 16.86 -13.92 -39.26
CA LYS A 13 15.54 -14.54 -39.45
C LYS A 13 14.47 -13.88 -38.56
N LEU A 14 14.74 -13.68 -37.27
CA LEU A 14 13.80 -13.01 -36.36
C LEU A 14 13.47 -11.59 -36.80
N VAL A 15 14.47 -10.82 -37.25
CA VAL A 15 14.26 -9.47 -37.79
C VAL A 15 13.27 -9.50 -38.95
N THR A 16 13.40 -10.48 -39.86
CA THR A 16 12.47 -10.63 -41.00
C THR A 16 11.09 -11.14 -40.61
N GLU A 17 10.96 -11.94 -39.55
CA GLU A 17 9.66 -12.46 -39.07
C GLU A 17 8.84 -11.40 -38.34
N TYR A 18 9.48 -10.42 -37.71
CA TYR A 18 8.79 -9.34 -36.99
C TYR A 18 8.20 -8.25 -37.90
N ILE A 19 8.60 -8.20 -39.17
CA ILE A 19 8.10 -7.22 -40.14
C ILE A 19 7.23 -7.90 -41.19
N ASN A 20 5.98 -7.46 -41.33
CA ASN A 20 5.11 -7.99 -42.38
C ASN A 20 5.49 -7.38 -43.74
N ARG A 21 5.19 -8.12 -44.82
CA ARG A 21 5.41 -7.61 -46.18
C ARG A 21 4.60 -6.32 -46.40
N GLY A 22 5.28 -5.26 -46.83
CA GLY A 22 4.68 -3.94 -47.08
C GLY A 22 4.77 -2.97 -45.90
N GLU A 23 5.29 -3.40 -44.75
CA GLU A 23 5.57 -2.49 -43.63
C GLU A 23 6.90 -1.73 -43.82
N GLY A 24 6.97 -0.52 -43.26
CA GLY A 24 8.19 0.29 -43.24
C GLY A 24 9.25 -0.25 -42.29
N TYR A 25 10.53 0.02 -42.59
CA TYR A 25 11.67 -0.44 -41.79
C TYR A 25 11.77 0.20 -40.40
N ASP A 26 11.02 1.28 -40.16
CA ASP A 26 10.83 1.88 -38.84
C ASP A 26 10.18 0.93 -37.83
N LYS A 27 9.49 -0.11 -38.30
CA LYS A 27 8.87 -1.14 -37.44
C LYS A 27 9.82 -2.29 -37.06
N VAL A 28 11.05 -2.30 -37.57
CA VAL A 28 12.03 -3.33 -37.19
C VAL A 28 12.28 -3.27 -35.69
N ARG A 29 12.03 -4.38 -35.00
CA ARG A 29 12.23 -4.48 -33.56
C ARG A 29 13.67 -4.86 -33.25
N LYS A 30 14.20 -4.30 -32.15
CA LYS A 30 15.48 -4.69 -31.58
C LYS A 30 15.45 -6.17 -31.16
N VAL A 31 16.47 -6.92 -31.55
CA VAL A 31 16.65 -8.33 -31.22
C VAL A 31 17.81 -8.49 -30.24
N TYR A 32 17.58 -9.28 -29.19
CA TYR A 32 18.62 -9.74 -28.26
C TYR A 32 18.86 -11.23 -28.50
N SER A 33 20.10 -11.61 -28.78
CA SER A 33 20.51 -12.99 -28.99
C SER A 33 21.31 -13.47 -27.78
N VAL A 34 20.69 -14.30 -26.93
CA VAL A 34 21.34 -14.90 -25.77
C VAL A 34 21.75 -16.33 -26.11
N ASN A 35 23.05 -16.61 -26.03
CA ASN A 35 23.65 -17.86 -26.48
C ASN A 35 24.38 -18.54 -25.33
N ILE A 36 23.78 -19.62 -24.81
CA ILE A 36 24.34 -20.42 -23.73
C ILE A 36 25.14 -21.57 -24.36
N VAL A 37 26.46 -21.59 -24.14
CA VAL A 37 27.39 -22.53 -24.78
C VAL A 37 28.18 -23.34 -23.76
N TYR A 38 28.24 -24.65 -23.99
CA TYR A 38 28.95 -25.64 -23.17
C TYR A 38 30.30 -26.06 -23.77
N PHE A 39 30.75 -25.35 -24.81
CA PHE A 39 31.98 -25.64 -25.54
C PHE A 39 32.73 -24.36 -25.84
N SER A 40 34.04 -24.46 -26.05
CA SER A 40 34.88 -23.32 -26.40
C SER A 40 34.53 -22.81 -27.80
N LEU A 41 33.79 -21.70 -27.86
CA LEU A 41 33.41 -21.04 -29.12
C LEU A 41 34.60 -20.41 -29.85
N GLY A 42 35.63 -20.01 -29.10
CA GLY A 42 36.84 -19.34 -29.55
C GLY A 42 37.81 -19.12 -28.38
N SER A 43 38.93 -18.43 -28.64
CA SER A 43 39.90 -18.07 -27.61
C SER A 43 39.42 -16.87 -26.80
N GLY A 44 39.29 -17.04 -25.49
CA GLY A 44 38.97 -15.94 -24.60
C GLY A 44 38.80 -16.43 -23.16
N LYS A 45 39.21 -15.59 -22.21
CA LYS A 45 39.27 -15.92 -20.78
C LYS A 45 38.00 -15.56 -20.00
N ASP A 46 37.11 -14.81 -20.63
CA ASP A 46 35.88 -14.33 -20.01
C ASP A 46 34.78 -15.38 -20.10
N ILE A 47 33.81 -15.26 -19.20
CA ILE A 47 32.65 -16.15 -19.04
C ILE A 47 31.46 -15.59 -19.84
N VAL A 48 31.30 -14.26 -19.82
CA VAL A 48 30.23 -13.53 -20.51
C VAL A 48 30.83 -12.62 -21.57
N TYR A 49 30.34 -12.70 -22.79
CA TYR A 49 30.71 -11.80 -23.87
C TYR A 49 29.49 -11.02 -24.35
N HIS A 50 29.63 -9.70 -24.43
CA HIS A 50 28.64 -8.82 -25.04
C HIS A 50 29.17 -8.30 -26.38
N GLY A 51 28.40 -8.55 -27.44
CA GLY A 51 28.66 -8.09 -28.79
C GLY A 51 27.59 -7.10 -29.21
N LYS A 52 28.02 -5.90 -29.62
CA LYS A 52 27.16 -4.85 -30.17
C LYS A 52 27.78 -4.29 -31.45
N THR A 53 26.94 -3.79 -32.35
CA THR A 53 27.40 -3.17 -33.59
C THR A 53 27.77 -1.70 -33.34
N GLU A 54 29.02 -1.34 -33.61
CA GLU A 54 29.50 0.03 -33.61
C GLU A 54 30.07 0.37 -35.00
N PHE A 55 29.73 1.55 -35.51
CA PHE A 55 30.31 2.06 -36.76
C PHE A 55 31.37 3.08 -36.40
N ARG A 56 32.62 2.81 -36.77
CA ARG A 56 33.78 3.69 -36.50
C ARG A 56 34.32 4.27 -37.80
N GLY A 57 34.59 5.57 -37.82
CA GLY A 57 35.19 6.25 -38.96
C GLY A 57 36.60 5.76 -39.22
N ILE A 58 36.89 5.35 -40.46
CA ILE A 58 38.21 4.79 -40.84
C ILE A 58 39.32 5.85 -40.75
N HIS A 59 38.99 7.12 -40.98
CA HIS A 59 39.97 8.21 -41.03
C HIS A 59 40.14 8.94 -39.70
N GLN A 60 39.04 9.17 -38.97
CA GLN A 60 39.04 9.99 -37.74
C GLN A 60 38.83 9.15 -36.47
N GLY A 61 38.40 7.89 -36.59
CA GLY A 61 38.17 6.99 -35.45
C GLY A 61 36.94 7.33 -34.62
N ASP A 62 36.12 8.29 -35.06
CA ASP A 62 34.89 8.69 -34.40
C ASP A 62 33.81 7.60 -34.48
N VAL A 63 33.00 7.46 -33.44
CA VAL A 63 31.85 6.55 -33.42
C VAL A 63 30.65 7.27 -33.99
N LEU A 64 29.99 6.67 -34.98
CA LEU A 64 28.80 7.25 -35.58
C LEU A 64 27.65 7.31 -34.55
N GLU A 65 27.21 8.52 -34.24
CA GLU A 65 26.08 8.79 -33.34
C GLU A 65 24.80 9.14 -34.09
N LEU A 66 23.66 8.97 -33.41
CA LEU A 66 22.36 9.39 -33.92
C LEU A 66 22.21 10.92 -33.84
N THR A 67 21.58 11.51 -34.84
CA THR A 67 21.18 12.92 -34.78
C THR A 67 20.09 13.14 -33.71
N PRO A 68 19.91 14.36 -33.16
CA PRO A 68 18.87 14.63 -32.17
C PRO A 68 17.47 14.22 -32.64
N PHE A 69 17.16 14.44 -33.92
CA PHE A 69 15.89 14.03 -34.53
C PHE A 69 15.72 12.51 -34.55
N GLN A 70 16.79 11.76 -34.88
CA GLN A 70 16.75 10.29 -34.86
C GLN A 70 16.61 9.74 -33.44
N LYS A 71 17.30 10.33 -32.45
CA LYS A 71 17.15 9.95 -31.04
C LYS A 71 15.70 10.11 -30.56
N GLN A 72 15.03 11.19 -30.95
CA GLN A 72 13.62 11.41 -30.64
C GLN A 72 12.69 10.43 -31.38
N THR A 73 12.98 10.15 -32.66
CA THR A 73 12.15 9.29 -33.50
C THR A 73 12.19 7.83 -33.03
N PHE A 74 13.40 7.31 -32.76
CA PHE A 74 13.60 5.92 -32.37
C PHE A 74 13.61 5.69 -30.85
N LYS A 75 13.61 6.77 -30.04
CA LYS A 75 13.69 6.74 -28.57
C LYS A 75 14.89 5.94 -28.04
N VAL A 76 16.04 6.10 -28.71
CA VAL A 76 17.31 5.45 -28.35
C VAL A 76 18.45 6.46 -28.40
N ASP A 77 19.48 6.23 -27.59
CA ASP A 77 20.59 7.16 -27.44
C ASP A 77 21.75 6.86 -28.39
N SER A 78 21.92 5.60 -28.80
CA SER A 78 23.04 5.16 -29.64
C SER A 78 22.61 4.29 -30.82
N VAL A 79 23.41 4.31 -31.90
CA VAL A 79 23.17 3.47 -33.08
C VAL A 79 23.17 1.98 -32.72
N SER A 80 24.04 1.57 -31.77
CA SER A 80 24.14 0.18 -31.32
C SER A 80 22.82 -0.39 -30.77
N GLN A 81 21.95 0.47 -30.22
CA GLN A 81 20.64 0.08 -29.70
C GLN A 81 19.65 -0.29 -30.81
N LEU A 82 19.86 0.13 -32.06
CA LEU A 82 19.02 -0.24 -33.20
C LEU A 82 19.33 -1.62 -33.78
N TYR A 83 20.57 -2.08 -33.62
CA TYR A 83 21.06 -3.34 -34.21
C TYR A 83 20.97 -4.50 -33.23
N PRO A 84 20.89 -5.77 -33.68
CA PRO A 84 20.92 -6.90 -32.78
C PRO A 84 22.12 -6.90 -31.83
N GLU A 85 21.90 -7.26 -30.58
CA GLU A 85 22.95 -7.47 -29.58
C GLU A 85 23.10 -8.96 -29.28
N TYR A 86 24.35 -9.39 -29.07
CA TYR A 86 24.69 -10.78 -28.81
C TYR A 86 25.28 -10.91 -27.42
N TYR A 87 24.75 -11.84 -26.64
CA TYR A 87 25.28 -12.27 -25.36
C TYR A 87 25.71 -13.72 -25.51
N ILE A 88 26.97 -14.03 -25.21
CA ILE A 88 27.50 -15.40 -25.22
C ILE A 88 27.92 -15.75 -23.81
N LEU A 89 27.43 -16.88 -23.32
CA LEU A 89 27.57 -17.34 -21.94
C LEU A 89 28.26 -18.70 -21.95
N LYS A 90 29.49 -18.77 -21.43
CA LYS A 90 30.27 -20.01 -21.34
C LYS A 90 30.00 -20.72 -20.02
N VAL A 91 29.25 -21.83 -20.06
CA VAL A 91 28.78 -22.51 -18.84
C VAL A 91 29.89 -23.25 -18.08
N ASN A 92 30.94 -23.71 -18.78
CA ASN A 92 31.98 -24.55 -18.15
C ASN A 92 32.82 -23.81 -17.10
N ASP A 93 32.87 -22.48 -17.15
CA ASP A 93 33.68 -21.64 -16.25
C ASP A 93 32.81 -20.88 -15.21
N PHE A 94 31.49 -21.15 -15.17
CA PHE A 94 30.48 -20.36 -14.44
C PHE A 94 30.43 -20.61 -12.92
N ASN A 95 31.23 -21.53 -12.37
CA ASN A 95 31.30 -21.77 -10.92
C ASN A 95 31.98 -20.63 -10.14
N GLN A 96 32.37 -19.54 -10.81
CA GLN A 96 32.95 -18.36 -10.18
C GLN A 96 31.84 -17.31 -9.95
N VAL A 97 31.68 -16.93 -8.67
CA VAL A 97 30.76 -15.94 -8.09
C VAL A 97 30.26 -14.89 -9.10
N ALA A 98 28.94 -14.82 -9.30
CA ALA A 98 28.27 -13.82 -10.13
C ALA A 98 28.64 -12.40 -9.68
N ARG A 99 29.19 -11.59 -10.58
CA ARG A 99 29.61 -10.20 -10.34
C ARG A 99 28.63 -9.19 -10.94
N SER A 100 27.76 -9.60 -11.85
CA SER A 100 26.76 -8.75 -12.49
C SER A 100 25.32 -9.26 -12.29
N PRO A 101 24.30 -8.38 -12.31
CA PRO A 101 22.90 -8.80 -12.20
C PRO A 101 22.47 -9.84 -13.25
N LEU A 102 23.04 -9.76 -14.46
CA LEU A 102 22.78 -10.73 -15.53
C LEU A 102 23.36 -12.11 -15.16
N GLU A 103 24.58 -12.17 -14.62
CA GLU A 103 25.20 -13.41 -14.17
C GLU A 103 24.42 -14.08 -13.04
N GLU A 104 23.84 -13.30 -12.11
CA GLU A 104 23.01 -13.85 -11.03
C GLU A 104 21.73 -14.51 -11.58
N TRP A 105 21.06 -13.88 -12.55
CA TRP A 105 19.90 -14.47 -13.23
C TRP A 105 20.27 -15.75 -13.99
N ILE A 106 21.43 -15.77 -14.64
CA ILE A 106 21.90 -16.94 -15.38
C ILE A 106 22.30 -18.06 -14.43
N TYR A 107 22.94 -17.75 -13.30
CA TYR A 107 23.26 -18.72 -12.26
C TYR A 107 21.98 -19.40 -11.76
N TYR A 108 20.95 -18.60 -11.46
CA TYR A 108 19.64 -19.13 -11.08
C TYR A 108 19.04 -20.03 -12.17
N MET A 109 19.01 -19.60 -13.43
CA MET A 109 18.47 -20.42 -14.53
C MET A 109 19.23 -21.73 -14.76
N ASN A 110 20.54 -21.75 -14.47
CA ASN A 110 21.38 -22.93 -14.69
C ASN A 110 21.33 -23.91 -13.50
N THR A 111 21.30 -23.40 -12.27
CA THR A 111 21.41 -24.21 -11.05
C THR A 111 20.07 -24.44 -10.35
N GLY A 112 19.08 -23.60 -10.60
CA GLY A 112 17.81 -23.54 -9.86
C GLY A 112 17.93 -22.87 -8.50
N ASP A 113 19.11 -22.38 -8.12
CA ASP A 113 19.38 -21.78 -6.81
C ASP A 113 19.73 -20.29 -6.92
N ILE A 114 19.26 -19.51 -5.94
CA ILE A 114 19.55 -18.07 -5.84
C ILE A 114 20.48 -17.85 -4.64
N PRO A 115 21.73 -17.42 -4.85
CA PRO A 115 22.65 -17.10 -3.75
C PRO A 115 22.06 -16.03 -2.80
N ASP A 116 22.39 -16.11 -1.51
CA ASP A 116 21.89 -15.15 -0.51
C ASP A 116 22.34 -13.70 -0.79
N GLY A 117 23.55 -13.55 -1.38
CA GLY A 117 24.10 -12.26 -1.78
C GLY A 117 23.62 -11.73 -3.14
N ALA A 118 22.71 -12.44 -3.83
CA ALA A 118 22.19 -11.98 -5.12
C ALA A 118 21.35 -10.72 -4.95
N THR A 119 21.63 -9.69 -5.77
CA THR A 119 21.04 -8.35 -5.74
C THR A 119 20.31 -7.97 -7.04
N ALA A 120 20.25 -8.86 -8.03
CA ALA A 120 19.64 -8.56 -9.31
C ALA A 120 18.15 -8.24 -9.13
N PRO A 121 17.65 -7.19 -9.78
CA PRO A 121 16.23 -6.84 -9.73
C PRO A 121 15.35 -8.03 -10.08
N GLY A 122 14.38 -8.35 -9.21
CA GLY A 122 13.42 -9.44 -9.37
C GLY A 122 13.88 -10.82 -8.84
N LEU A 123 15.16 -11.05 -8.55
CA LEU A 123 15.60 -12.31 -7.95
C LEU A 123 15.08 -12.48 -6.52
N ASP A 124 14.80 -11.40 -5.79
CA ASP A 124 14.18 -11.47 -4.46
C ASP A 124 12.76 -12.03 -4.50
N GLU A 125 11.97 -11.64 -5.49
CA GLU A 125 10.63 -12.20 -5.69
C GLU A 125 10.71 -13.69 -6.07
N ALA A 126 11.64 -14.05 -6.96
CA ALA A 126 11.90 -15.44 -7.31
C ALA A 126 12.36 -16.25 -6.09
N ARG A 127 13.21 -15.69 -5.22
CA ARG A 127 13.68 -16.31 -3.97
C ARG A 127 12.53 -16.61 -3.02
N GLN A 128 11.58 -15.69 -2.88
CA GLN A 128 10.40 -15.92 -2.05
C GLN A 128 9.51 -17.02 -2.62
N ARG A 129 9.32 -17.09 -3.94
CA ARG A 129 8.54 -18.16 -4.58
C ARG A 129 9.23 -19.52 -4.49
N LEU A 130 10.53 -19.57 -4.71
CA LEU A 130 11.32 -20.80 -4.56
C LEU A 130 11.24 -21.37 -3.14
N LYS A 131 11.12 -20.52 -2.11
CA LYS A 131 10.89 -21.01 -0.75
C LYS A 131 9.58 -21.79 -0.65
N LEU A 132 8.51 -21.30 -1.28
CA LEU A 132 7.22 -22.00 -1.32
C LEU A 132 7.31 -23.29 -2.15
N ASP A 133 7.97 -23.26 -3.31
CA ASP A 133 8.13 -24.44 -4.18
C ASP A 133 9.02 -25.52 -3.56
N LYS A 134 9.98 -25.14 -2.71
CA LYS A 134 10.85 -26.08 -1.97
C LYS A 134 10.18 -26.65 -0.71
N MET A 135 9.06 -26.09 -0.25
CA MET A 135 8.33 -26.62 0.91
C MET A 135 7.68 -27.97 0.57
N THR A 136 7.66 -28.86 1.54
CA THR A 136 6.82 -30.07 1.50
C THR A 136 5.34 -29.69 1.51
N LYS A 137 4.45 -30.61 1.12
CA LYS A 137 3.00 -30.34 1.12
C LYS A 137 2.50 -29.98 2.52
N GLU A 138 3.07 -30.60 3.55
CA GLU A 138 2.76 -30.36 4.95
C GLU A 138 3.20 -28.96 5.41
N GLU A 139 4.42 -28.55 5.07
CA GLU A 139 4.95 -27.21 5.38
C GLU A 139 4.17 -26.12 4.65
N LEU A 140 3.87 -26.33 3.36
CA LEU A 140 3.08 -25.39 2.57
C LEU A 140 1.66 -25.23 3.12
N SER A 141 1.03 -26.35 3.52
CA SER A 141 -0.29 -26.33 4.16
C SER A 141 -0.27 -25.60 5.51
N ALA A 142 0.75 -25.84 6.34
CA ALA A 142 0.94 -25.14 7.60
C ALA A 142 1.14 -23.64 7.40
N TYR A 143 1.91 -23.24 6.38
CA TYR A 143 2.13 -21.85 6.00
C TYR A 143 0.82 -21.16 5.58
N TYR A 144 0.02 -21.77 4.70
CA TYR A 144 -1.28 -21.20 4.32
C TYR A 144 -2.24 -21.12 5.49
N ARG A 145 -2.29 -22.16 6.34
CA ARG A 145 -3.10 -22.14 7.56
C ARG A 145 -2.68 -21.03 8.51
N HIS A 146 -1.39 -20.74 8.60
CA HIS A 146 -0.89 -19.61 9.39
C HIS A 146 -1.37 -18.27 8.82
N LEU A 147 -1.34 -18.08 7.50
CA LEU A 147 -1.89 -16.89 6.86
C LEU A 147 -3.39 -16.74 7.11
N ASP A 148 -4.16 -17.83 6.98
CA ASP A 148 -5.59 -17.84 7.28
C ASP A 148 -5.85 -17.45 8.73
N ASN A 149 -5.08 -18.01 9.67
CA ASN A 149 -5.18 -17.66 11.09
C ASN A 149 -4.89 -16.17 11.36
N ILE A 150 -3.94 -15.55 10.64
CA ILE A 150 -3.67 -14.12 10.76
C ILE A 150 -4.89 -13.29 10.30
N VAL A 151 -5.51 -13.66 9.19
CA VAL A 151 -6.70 -12.98 8.67
C VAL A 151 -7.86 -13.12 9.66
N ILE A 152 -8.12 -14.33 10.15
CA ILE A 152 -9.15 -14.60 11.17
C ILE A 152 -8.90 -13.76 12.43
N LEU A 153 -7.66 -13.73 12.92
CA LEU A 153 -7.33 -12.94 14.11
C LEU A 153 -7.58 -11.45 13.88
N ARG A 154 -7.19 -10.93 12.71
CA ARG A 154 -7.41 -9.53 12.35
C ARG A 154 -8.91 -9.22 12.29
N ASP A 155 -9.71 -10.07 11.66
CA ASP A 155 -11.16 -9.91 11.56
C ASP A 155 -11.83 -9.94 12.93
N ASN A 156 -11.43 -10.87 13.81
CA ASN A 156 -11.91 -10.91 15.19
C ASN A 156 -11.62 -9.59 15.91
N ILE A 157 -10.39 -9.06 15.82
CA ILE A 157 -10.03 -7.76 16.43
C ILE A 157 -10.93 -6.63 15.89
N TYR A 158 -11.23 -6.62 14.59
CA TYR A 158 -12.11 -5.60 14.02
C TYR A 158 -13.54 -5.72 14.53
N THR A 159 -14.09 -6.93 14.59
CA THR A 159 -15.44 -7.22 15.10
C THR A 159 -15.56 -6.83 16.56
N GLU A 160 -14.68 -7.32 17.42
CA GLU A 160 -14.65 -7.01 18.87
C GLU A 160 -14.55 -5.50 19.11
N ARG A 161 -13.73 -4.78 18.31
CA ARG A 161 -13.62 -3.32 18.42
C ARG A 161 -14.87 -2.59 17.92
N ALA A 162 -15.60 -3.16 16.98
CA ALA A 162 -16.86 -2.59 16.50
C ALA A 162 -17.97 -2.80 17.54
N GLU A 163 -18.06 -4.00 18.10
CA GLU A 163 -19.00 -4.39 19.15
C GLU A 163 -18.74 -3.56 20.42
N GLY A 164 -17.51 -3.50 20.94
CA GLY A 164 -17.18 -2.68 22.11
C GLY A 164 -17.49 -1.19 21.92
N ARG A 165 -17.34 -0.65 20.70
CA ARG A 165 -17.77 0.74 20.38
C ARG A 165 -19.29 0.89 20.29
N ALA A 166 -20.01 -0.15 19.91
CA ALA A 166 -21.47 -0.14 19.85
C ALA A 166 -22.06 -0.23 21.26
N GLU A 167 -21.55 -1.14 22.09
CA GLU A 167 -21.90 -1.32 23.50
C GLU A 167 -21.60 -0.07 24.30
N GLY A 168 -20.38 0.48 24.25
CA GLY A 168 -20.05 1.71 24.98
C GLY A 168 -20.91 2.92 24.57
N ARG A 169 -21.36 3.00 23.32
CA ARG A 169 -22.34 4.02 22.88
C ARG A 169 -23.76 3.73 23.34
N ALA A 170 -24.13 2.47 23.52
CA ALA A 170 -25.44 2.09 24.04
C ALA A 170 -25.51 2.38 25.55
N GLU A 171 -24.51 1.93 26.30
CA GLU A 171 -24.36 2.17 27.74
C GLU A 171 -24.29 3.66 28.05
N GLY A 172 -23.38 4.42 27.41
CA GLY A 172 -23.28 5.86 27.67
C GLY A 172 -24.56 6.65 27.34
N ARG A 173 -25.35 6.20 26.35
CA ARG A 173 -26.68 6.78 26.08
C ARG A 173 -27.73 6.39 27.11
N ALA A 174 -27.65 5.18 27.66
CA ALA A 174 -28.56 4.71 28.68
C ALA A 174 -28.31 5.42 30.01
N GLU A 175 -27.04 5.51 30.43
CA GLU A 175 -26.58 6.21 31.62
C GLU A 175 -26.94 7.70 31.53
N GLY A 176 -26.53 8.39 30.47
CA GLY A 176 -26.85 9.82 30.31
C GLY A 176 -28.36 10.12 30.28
N ARG A 177 -29.19 9.19 29.77
CA ARG A 177 -30.67 9.32 29.85
C ARG A 177 -31.23 9.02 31.24
N ALA A 178 -30.58 8.18 32.02
CA ALA A 178 -30.99 7.89 33.39
C ALA A 178 -30.64 9.07 34.31
N GLU A 179 -29.40 9.56 34.22
CA GLU A 179 -28.90 10.72 34.96
C GLU A 179 -29.72 11.97 34.64
N GLY A 180 -29.88 12.33 33.36
CA GLY A 180 -30.64 13.52 32.97
C GLY A 180 -32.13 13.47 33.38
N ARG A 181 -32.74 12.28 33.44
CA ARG A 181 -34.10 12.13 33.98
C ARG A 181 -34.14 12.27 35.49
N ALA A 182 -33.15 11.72 36.20
CA ALA A 182 -33.07 11.83 37.65
C ALA A 182 -32.84 13.29 38.09
N GLU A 183 -31.91 13.98 37.44
CA GLU A 183 -31.63 15.41 37.65
C GLU A 183 -32.86 16.26 37.34
N GLY A 184 -33.45 16.10 36.15
CA GLY A 184 -34.66 16.86 35.78
C GLY A 184 -35.85 16.61 36.71
N HIS A 185 -36.03 15.38 37.21
CA HIS A 185 -37.05 15.09 38.22
C HIS A 185 -36.72 15.66 39.60
N ALA A 186 -35.45 15.80 39.96
CA ALA A 186 -35.05 16.41 41.22
C ALA A 186 -35.24 17.93 41.17
N GLU A 187 -34.76 18.58 40.10
CA GLU A 187 -34.92 20.01 39.85
C GLU A 187 -36.40 20.39 39.75
N GLY A 188 -37.18 19.72 38.91
CA GLY A 188 -38.61 20.01 38.75
C GLY A 188 -39.43 19.81 40.02
N ARG A 189 -39.05 18.85 40.89
CA ARG A 189 -39.69 18.69 42.21
C ARG A 189 -39.30 19.81 43.17
N ALA A 190 -38.04 20.23 43.17
CA ALA A 190 -37.57 21.32 44.01
C ALA A 190 -38.23 22.65 43.60
N GLU A 191 -38.29 22.94 42.30
CA GLU A 191 -38.98 24.12 41.77
C GLU A 191 -40.48 24.09 42.08
N GLY A 192 -41.17 22.98 41.80
CA GLY A 192 -42.60 22.85 42.10
C GLY A 192 -42.95 22.97 43.59
N LEU A 193 -42.09 22.48 44.49
CA LEU A 193 -42.25 22.66 45.93
C LEU A 193 -42.05 24.12 46.36
N MET A 194 -41.09 24.83 45.75
CA MET A 194 -40.88 26.25 46.04
C MET A 194 -42.04 27.10 45.50
N GLU A 195 -42.49 26.85 44.29
CA GLU A 195 -43.63 27.55 43.69
C GLU A 195 -44.91 27.31 44.51
N GLY A 196 -45.21 26.07 44.88
CA GLY A 196 -46.36 25.74 45.72
C GLY A 196 -46.34 26.43 47.09
N ARG A 197 -45.17 26.49 47.76
CA ARG A 197 -45.03 27.23 49.03
C ARG A 197 -45.24 28.74 48.85
N MET A 198 -44.82 29.30 47.73
CA MET A 198 -45.03 30.71 47.43
C MET A 198 -46.51 31.00 47.13
N GLU A 199 -47.19 30.10 46.41
CA GLU A 199 -48.64 30.16 46.16
C GLU A 199 -49.43 30.11 47.47
N GLU A 200 -49.14 29.15 48.36
CA GLU A 200 -49.78 29.03 49.68
C GLU A 200 -49.60 30.31 50.53
N LYS A 201 -48.40 30.89 50.51
CA LYS A 201 -48.13 32.16 51.20
C LYS A 201 -48.94 33.30 50.60
N ARG A 202 -49.10 33.37 49.28
CA ARG A 202 -49.91 34.40 48.60
C ARG A 202 -51.39 34.27 48.95
N GLU A 203 -51.94 33.05 48.88
CA GLU A 203 -53.32 32.78 49.27
C GLU A 203 -53.59 33.14 50.74
N MET A 204 -52.66 32.79 51.63
CA MET A 204 -52.75 33.13 53.05
C MET A 204 -52.72 34.64 53.28
N VAL A 205 -51.87 35.40 52.57
CA VAL A 205 -51.89 36.88 52.61
C VAL A 205 -53.23 37.43 52.13
N HIS A 206 -53.76 36.94 51.00
CA HIS A 206 -55.07 37.38 50.50
C HIS A 206 -56.20 37.10 51.50
N ASN A 207 -56.21 35.92 52.12
CA ASN A 207 -57.20 35.54 53.13
C ASN A 207 -57.08 36.39 54.41
N MET A 208 -55.87 36.73 54.85
CA MET A 208 -55.68 37.57 56.03
C MET A 208 -56.03 39.04 55.77
N LYS A 209 -55.77 39.53 54.55
CA LYS A 209 -56.21 40.87 54.10
C LYS A 209 -57.73 41.00 54.07
N SER A 210 -58.44 39.97 53.59
CA SER A 210 -59.91 39.98 53.55
C SER A 210 -60.56 39.96 54.94
N LEU A 211 -59.83 39.49 55.96
CA LEU A 211 -60.22 39.48 57.37
C LEU A 211 -59.81 40.76 58.14
N ASN A 212 -59.29 41.80 57.48
CA ASN A 212 -58.83 43.06 58.08
C ASN A 212 -57.73 42.90 59.17
N ILE A 213 -56.90 41.87 59.07
CA ILE A 213 -55.78 41.67 60.00
C ILE A 213 -54.70 42.73 59.73
N PRO A 214 -54.14 43.41 60.74
CA PRO A 214 -53.10 44.42 60.55
C PRO A 214 -51.86 43.89 59.80
N LEU A 215 -51.30 44.72 58.91
CA LEU A 215 -50.18 44.35 58.03
C LEU A 215 -48.93 43.88 58.80
N ASP A 216 -48.68 44.45 59.97
CA ASP A 216 -47.56 44.04 60.84
C ASP A 216 -47.75 42.60 61.35
N THR A 217 -48.98 42.21 61.66
CA THR A 217 -49.32 40.85 62.07
C THR A 217 -49.22 39.88 60.89
N ILE A 218 -49.66 40.27 59.69
CA ILE A 218 -49.53 39.45 58.47
C ILE A 218 -48.05 39.20 58.14
N SER A 219 -47.20 40.23 58.29
CA SER A 219 -45.75 40.12 58.07
C SER A 219 -45.09 39.17 59.05
N GLN A 220 -45.46 39.22 60.33
CA GLN A 220 -44.93 38.30 61.35
C GLN A 220 -45.33 36.83 61.09
N VAL A 221 -46.53 36.56 60.59
CA VAL A 221 -47.02 35.19 60.40
C VAL A 221 -46.56 34.58 59.07
N THR A 222 -46.46 35.36 58.00
CA THR A 222 -46.08 34.86 56.65
C THR A 222 -44.57 34.93 56.38
N GLY A 223 -43.85 35.73 57.17
CA GLY A 223 -42.42 36.00 57.00
C GLY A 223 -42.10 36.82 55.75
N LEU A 224 -43.11 37.40 55.10
CA LEU A 224 -42.97 38.33 53.98
C LEU A 224 -42.81 39.76 54.51
N SER A 225 -42.04 40.57 53.80
CA SER A 225 -41.90 41.99 54.14
C SER A 225 -43.20 42.76 53.92
N ILE A 226 -43.36 43.88 54.62
CA ILE A 226 -44.56 44.73 54.51
C ILE A 226 -44.71 45.28 53.08
N GLU A 227 -43.61 45.49 52.36
CA GLU A 227 -43.61 45.92 50.95
C GLU A 227 -44.13 44.81 50.02
N GLU A 228 -43.66 43.58 50.20
CA GLU A 228 -44.15 42.42 49.44
C GLU A 228 -45.62 42.15 49.71
N ILE A 229 -46.06 42.25 50.96
CA ILE A 229 -47.48 42.10 51.35
C ILE A 229 -48.34 43.18 50.72
N LYS A 230 -47.86 44.43 50.58
CA LYS A 230 -48.62 45.49 49.90
C LYS A 230 -48.72 45.28 48.39
N SER A 231 -47.72 44.64 47.78
CA SER A 231 -47.65 44.38 46.34
C SER A 231 -48.47 43.18 45.87
N LEU A 232 -48.78 42.25 46.78
CA LEU A 232 -49.67 41.10 46.58
C LEU A 232 -51.14 41.50 46.81
#